data_AF-A0A9W4JEM2-F1
#
_entry.id   AF-A0A9W4JEM2-F1
#
_cell.length_a   1.000
_cell.length_b   1.000
_cell.length_c   1.000
_cell.angle_alpha   90.00
_cell.angle_beta   90.00
_cell.angle_gamma   90.00
#
_symmetry.space_group_name_H-M   'P 1'
#
loop_
_entity.id
_entity.type
_entity.pdbx_description
1 polymer ?
#
loop_
_entity_poly.entity_id
_entity_poly.type
_entity_poly.pdbx_seq_one_letter_code
_entity_poly.pdbx_strand_id
1 'polypeptide(L)'
;MSQLSEVYLSSSFETPDGVPLDALQFLLPDDSLSQRKSQSHFQSESQFASTLDLPDNRVQIRVASQAPDTLPRMRPDRINEFIICTPAMSAEFVQWWLHTNYGKSKRINWDISPGSRCAKCWEGFHQVANAKDGKPGVMCNHCCTVLAHPATNHTGTSTMQKHLDGPRCRQRLLEKGNGSIHQLLSNAVSSN
;
A
#
# COMPACT_ATOMS: atom_id res chain seq x y z
N MET A 1 2.32 -58.23 -40.65
CA MET A 1 3.75 -57.90 -40.61
C MET A 1 3.97 -56.85 -39.54
N SER A 2 4.86 -57.18 -38.61
CA SER A 2 5.68 -56.33 -37.73
C SER A 2 5.05 -55.17 -36.96
N GLN A 3 4.90 -55.42 -35.66
CA GLN A 3 5.04 -54.43 -34.57
C GLN A 3 6.45 -53.83 -34.60
N LEU A 4 6.62 -52.57 -34.18
CA LEU A 4 7.67 -52.17 -33.24
C LEU A 4 7.24 -50.90 -32.48
N SER A 5 7.13 -51.08 -31.17
CA SER A 5 7.13 -50.11 -30.08
C SER A 5 8.50 -49.47 -29.87
N GLU A 6 8.55 -48.20 -29.45
CA GLU A 6 9.65 -47.59 -28.66
C GLU A 6 9.12 -46.24 -28.14
N VAL A 7 8.64 -46.11 -26.89
CA VAL A 7 9.40 -45.97 -25.63
C VAL A 7 10.53 -44.96 -25.76
N TYR A 8 10.23 -43.67 -25.55
CA TYR A 8 11.27 -42.64 -25.41
C TYR A 8 11.81 -42.69 -23.98
N LEU A 9 13.10 -43.03 -23.86
CA LEU A 9 13.82 -43.21 -22.61
C LEU A 9 13.95 -41.91 -21.79
N SER A 10 13.72 -42.06 -20.49
CA SER A 10 14.15 -41.13 -19.45
C SER A 10 15.68 -41.03 -19.38
N SER A 11 16.16 -39.82 -19.11
CA SER A 11 17.57 -39.49 -18.84
C SER A 11 18.21 -40.43 -17.81
N SER A 12 19.17 -41.24 -18.24
CA SER A 12 20.05 -42.04 -17.39
C SER A 12 21.32 -41.23 -17.12
N PHE A 13 21.68 -41.03 -15.85
CA PHE A 13 23.05 -40.69 -15.48
C PHE A 13 23.74 -42.00 -15.08
N GLU A 14 24.67 -42.47 -15.90
CA GLU A 14 25.66 -43.46 -15.49
C GLU A 14 26.84 -42.71 -14.87
N THR A 15 27.02 -42.86 -13.56
CA THR A 15 28.31 -42.66 -12.90
C THR A 15 28.97 -44.03 -12.75
N PRO A 16 30.20 -44.24 -13.27
CA PRO A 16 30.92 -45.50 -13.08
C PRO A 16 31.42 -45.60 -11.64
N ASP A 17 31.55 -46.84 -11.18
CA ASP A 17 32.33 -47.30 -10.02
C ASP A 17 31.60 -47.37 -8.66
N GLY A 18 30.87 -48.49 -8.51
CA GLY A 18 30.85 -49.36 -7.32
C GLY A 18 30.73 -48.70 -5.95
N VAL A 19 29.49 -48.47 -5.49
CA VAL A 19 29.20 -48.16 -4.07
C VAL A 19 28.19 -49.18 -3.50
N PRO A 20 28.47 -49.83 -2.36
CA PRO A 20 27.60 -50.85 -1.77
C PRO A 20 26.27 -50.28 -1.24
N LEU A 21 25.20 -51.06 -1.38
CA LEU A 21 23.90 -50.88 -0.73
C LEU A 21 24.08 -50.86 0.81
N ASP A 22 24.03 -49.69 1.45
CA ASP A 22 23.41 -49.53 2.78
C ASP A 22 23.24 -48.05 3.23
N ALA A 23 22.47 -47.25 2.49
CA ALA A 23 22.21 -45.86 2.88
C ALA A 23 20.80 -45.36 2.53
N LEU A 24 19.78 -46.10 2.98
CA LEU A 24 18.42 -45.56 3.12
C LEU A 24 18.04 -45.49 4.60
N GLN A 25 18.76 -44.67 5.36
CA GLN A 25 18.34 -44.28 6.70
C GLN A 25 17.53 -42.98 6.59
N PHE A 26 16.22 -43.13 6.64
CA PHE A 26 15.25 -42.04 6.80
C PHE A 26 15.61 -41.24 8.06
N LEU A 27 16.06 -39.99 7.91
CA LEU A 27 16.15 -39.05 9.02
C LEU A 27 14.90 -38.17 9.05
N LEU A 28 14.10 -38.41 10.09
CA LEU A 28 12.94 -37.63 10.51
C LEU A 28 13.35 -36.19 10.85
N PRO A 29 12.45 -35.20 10.70
CA PRO A 29 12.68 -33.85 11.22
C PRO A 29 12.58 -33.87 12.75
N ASP A 30 13.67 -33.51 13.42
CA ASP A 30 13.71 -33.34 14.88
C ASP A 30 13.12 -31.97 15.26
N ASP A 31 12.08 -32.00 16.09
CA ASP A 31 11.36 -30.84 16.58
C ASP A 31 12.10 -30.27 17.79
N SER A 32 12.84 -29.18 17.61
CA SER A 32 13.54 -28.48 18.69
C SER A 32 13.02 -27.06 18.86
N LEU A 33 11.93 -26.93 19.61
CA LEU A 33 11.54 -25.72 20.31
C LEU A 33 12.60 -25.37 21.36
N SER A 34 13.52 -24.46 21.03
CA SER A 34 14.40 -23.85 22.04
C SER A 34 14.14 -22.36 22.21
N GLN A 35 13.86 -22.04 23.46
CA GLN A 35 13.39 -20.79 24.02
C GLN A 35 14.38 -19.65 23.77
N ARG A 36 13.95 -18.57 23.10
CA ARG A 36 14.66 -17.29 23.17
C ARG A 36 14.40 -16.67 24.54
N LYS A 37 15.36 -16.86 25.45
CA LYS A 37 15.42 -16.19 26.74
C LYS A 37 15.79 -14.72 26.55
N SER A 38 14.91 -13.84 26.98
CA SER A 38 15.12 -12.41 27.14
C SER A 38 16.35 -12.15 28.03
N GLN A 39 17.28 -11.31 27.58
CA GLN A 39 18.26 -10.66 28.44
C GLN A 39 18.20 -9.15 28.22
N SER A 40 17.53 -8.48 29.16
CA SER A 40 17.66 -7.06 29.43
C SER A 40 19.00 -6.83 30.11
N HIS A 41 19.91 -6.12 29.45
CA HIS A 41 21.11 -5.60 30.10
C HIS A 41 20.95 -4.09 30.30
N PHE A 42 20.58 -3.71 31.52
CA PHE A 42 20.72 -2.34 31.99
C PHE A 42 22.18 -2.14 32.39
N GLN A 43 22.87 -1.22 31.71
CA GLN A 43 24.09 -0.60 32.24
C GLN A 43 23.95 0.92 32.08
N SER A 44 23.68 1.56 33.22
CA SER A 44 23.99 2.96 33.46
C SER A 44 25.49 3.11 33.56
N GLU A 45 26.05 4.12 32.89
CA GLU A 45 27.15 4.90 33.44
C GLU A 45 27.12 6.29 32.80
N SER A 46 26.79 7.27 33.65
CA SER A 46 27.01 8.70 33.42
C SER A 46 28.49 8.97 33.37
N GLN A 47 28.96 9.89 32.51
CA GLN A 47 29.76 11.04 32.92
C GLN A 47 30.23 11.96 31.76
N PHE A 48 29.85 13.24 31.92
CA PHE A 48 30.47 14.50 31.48
C PHE A 48 30.36 15.02 30.04
N ALA A 49 30.17 16.34 29.99
CA ALA A 49 29.76 17.16 28.87
C ALA A 49 30.87 17.43 27.84
N SER A 50 30.46 17.51 26.59
CA SER A 50 31.00 18.48 25.62
C SER A 50 29.89 18.84 24.65
N THR A 51 29.29 20.01 24.87
CA THR A 51 28.32 20.66 24.00
C THR A 51 29.07 21.22 22.79
N LEU A 52 29.03 20.49 21.67
CA LEU A 52 29.16 21.07 20.35
C LEU A 52 27.76 21.08 19.74
N ASP A 53 27.18 22.28 19.64
CA ASP A 53 25.90 22.55 19.01
C ASP A 53 25.91 22.06 17.57
N LEU A 54 25.43 20.83 17.37
CA LEU A 54 25.05 20.30 16.07
C LEU A 54 23.61 20.79 15.82
N PRO A 55 23.31 21.45 14.69
CA PRO A 55 21.95 21.87 14.41
C PRO A 55 21.04 20.62 14.41
N ASP A 56 19.99 20.70 15.23
CA ASP A 56 19.03 19.62 15.44
C ASP A 56 18.29 19.31 14.13
N ASN A 57 18.87 18.38 13.36
CA ASN A 57 18.34 17.89 12.10
C ASN A 57 16.92 17.30 12.28
N ARG A 58 16.54 16.86 13.50
CA ARG A 58 15.17 16.37 13.75
C ARG A 58 14.11 17.47 13.68
N VAL A 59 14.44 18.72 14.01
CA VAL A 59 13.50 19.84 13.91
C VAL A 59 13.37 20.29 12.45
N GLN A 60 14.46 20.34 11.69
CA GLN A 60 14.44 20.68 10.27
C GLN A 60 13.71 19.64 9.40
N ILE A 61 13.83 18.33 9.71
CA ILE A 61 13.07 17.28 8.99
C ILE A 61 11.55 17.44 9.19
N ARG A 62 11.10 17.87 10.37
CA ARG A 62 9.65 18.02 10.65
C ARG A 62 9.04 19.19 9.88
N VAL A 63 9.75 20.32 9.77
CA VAL A 63 9.25 21.49 9.06
C VAL A 63 9.24 21.27 7.53
N ALA A 64 10.25 20.57 6.99
CA ALA A 64 10.34 20.31 5.54
C ALA A 64 9.37 19.23 5.01
N SER A 65 8.73 18.47 5.90
CA SER A 65 7.78 17.41 5.52
C SER A 65 6.32 17.85 5.59
N GLN A 66 6.06 19.01 6.21
CA GLN A 66 4.70 19.51 6.33
C GLN A 66 4.19 19.90 4.95
N ALA A 67 3.06 19.32 4.58
CA ALA A 67 2.49 19.61 3.29
C ALA A 67 2.00 21.05 3.21
N PRO A 68 2.10 21.69 2.03
CA PRO A 68 1.48 22.97 1.77
C PRO A 68 -0.02 22.95 2.15
N ASP A 69 -0.50 24.04 2.74
CA ASP A 69 -1.94 24.21 3.07
C ASP A 69 -2.79 24.49 1.82
N THR A 70 -2.14 24.84 0.71
CA THR A 70 -2.73 24.97 -0.62
C THR A 70 -3.23 23.64 -1.18
N LEU A 71 -2.59 22.51 -0.82
CA LEU A 71 -2.94 21.21 -1.36
C LEU A 71 -4.26 20.69 -0.74
N PRO A 72 -5.21 20.19 -1.55
CA PRO A 72 -6.49 19.71 -1.05
C PRO A 72 -6.32 18.54 -0.09
N ARG A 73 -6.92 18.67 1.10
CA ARG A 73 -6.84 17.65 2.15
C ARG A 73 -8.18 16.98 2.38
N MET A 74 -8.14 15.69 2.71
CA MET A 74 -9.30 14.94 3.18
C MET A 74 -8.94 14.12 4.40
N ARG A 75 -9.85 14.10 5.37
CA ARG A 75 -9.78 13.29 6.58
C ARG A 75 -10.91 12.25 6.54
N PRO A 76 -10.65 11.05 5.97
CA PRO A 76 -11.64 9.98 5.95
C PRO A 76 -11.95 9.46 7.36
N ASP A 77 -11.03 9.65 8.30
CA ASP A 77 -11.19 9.34 9.72
C ASP A 77 -10.57 10.46 10.60
N ARG A 78 -10.62 10.31 11.93
CA ARG A 78 -10.13 11.32 12.88
C ARG A 78 -8.61 11.35 13.04
N ILE A 79 -7.91 10.35 12.51
CA ILE A 79 -6.49 10.08 12.78
C ILE A 79 -5.64 10.42 11.55
N ASN A 80 -6.12 10.03 10.38
CA ASN A 80 -5.41 10.09 9.12
C ASN A 80 -5.88 11.28 8.30
N GLU A 81 -4.92 12.09 7.89
CA GLU A 81 -5.09 13.14 6.90
C GLU A 81 -4.39 12.71 5.62
N PHE A 82 -5.09 12.88 4.50
CA PHE A 82 -4.60 12.57 3.18
C PHE A 82 -4.65 13.80 2.29
N ILE A 83 -3.69 13.87 1.38
CA ILE A 83 -3.55 14.94 0.41
C ILE A 83 -3.92 14.38 -0.96
N ILE A 84 -4.81 15.06 -1.65
CA ILE A 84 -5.35 14.62 -2.92
C ILE A 84 -4.47 15.16 -4.05
N CYS A 85 -3.98 14.26 -4.91
CA CYS A 85 -3.34 14.66 -6.15
C CYS A 85 -4.44 15.04 -7.15
N THR A 86 -4.63 16.34 -7.37
CA THR A 86 -5.56 16.86 -8.38
C THR A 86 -4.80 17.22 -9.66
N PRO A 87 -5.44 17.18 -10.84
CA PRO A 87 -4.77 17.59 -12.09
C PRO A 87 -4.16 18.99 -11.99
N ALA A 88 -4.91 19.95 -11.43
CA ALA A 88 -4.50 21.34 -11.30
C ALA A 88 -3.27 21.55 -10.40
N MET A 89 -3.09 20.71 -9.38
CA MET A 89 -2.01 20.85 -8.38
C MET A 89 -1.03 19.68 -8.39
N SER A 90 -1.05 18.88 -9.46
CA SER A 90 -0.26 17.66 -9.61
C SER A 90 1.24 17.93 -9.48
N ALA A 91 1.74 19.03 -10.04
CA ALA A 91 3.15 19.41 -9.94
C ALA A 91 3.58 19.72 -8.49
N GLU A 92 2.84 20.59 -7.80
CA GLU A 92 3.11 20.95 -6.40
C GLU A 92 2.98 19.74 -5.48
N PHE A 93 1.97 18.90 -5.71
CA PHE A 93 1.78 17.65 -5.00
C PHE A 93 3.00 16.73 -5.15
N VAL A 94 3.45 16.49 -6.39
CA VAL A 94 4.59 15.61 -6.65
C VAL A 94 5.87 16.19 -6.04
N GLN A 95 6.07 17.50 -6.15
CA GLN A 95 7.21 18.16 -5.54
C GLN A 95 7.22 17.98 -4.02
N TRP A 96 6.11 18.23 -3.33
CA TRP A 96 5.99 17.97 -1.90
C TRP A 96 6.22 16.47 -1.60
N TRP A 97 5.56 15.58 -2.32
CA TRP A 97 5.59 14.16 -2.05
C TRP A 97 7.01 13.59 -2.12
N LEU A 98 7.84 14.05 -3.07
CA LEU A 98 9.25 13.66 -3.20
C LEU A 98 10.10 14.01 -1.97
N HIS A 99 9.69 14.97 -1.14
CA HIS A 99 10.39 15.33 0.09
C HIS A 99 9.99 14.47 1.30
N THR A 100 8.89 13.71 1.18
CA THR A 100 8.43 12.78 2.23
C THR A 100 9.32 11.53 2.36
N ASN A 101 9.21 10.81 3.47
CA ASN A 101 9.94 9.56 3.68
C ASN A 101 9.61 8.51 2.62
N TYR A 102 8.35 8.42 2.21
CA TYR A 102 7.94 7.51 1.14
C TYR A 102 8.42 7.98 -0.24
N GLY A 103 8.29 9.26 -0.57
CA GLY A 103 8.70 9.78 -1.87
C GLY A 103 10.19 9.68 -2.15
N LYS A 104 11.02 9.81 -1.10
CA LYS A 104 12.47 9.61 -1.20
C LYS A 104 12.87 8.15 -1.49
N SER A 105 12.04 7.18 -1.09
CA SER A 105 12.39 5.75 -1.12
C SER A 105 11.70 4.96 -2.23
N LYS A 106 10.61 5.49 -2.81
CA LYS A 106 9.80 4.79 -3.81
C LYS A 106 9.52 5.68 -5.01
N ARG A 107 9.44 5.07 -6.19
CA ARG A 107 9.01 5.74 -7.42
C ARG A 107 7.57 5.38 -7.70
N ILE A 108 6.70 6.39 -7.78
CA ILE A 108 5.30 6.23 -8.13
C ILE A 108 5.00 7.18 -9.27
N ASN A 109 4.40 6.64 -10.32
CA ASN A 109 3.84 7.47 -11.37
C ASN A 109 2.54 8.08 -10.83
N TRP A 110 2.51 9.39 -10.64
CA TRP A 110 1.36 10.17 -10.17
C TRP A 110 0.56 10.81 -11.30
N ASP A 111 0.83 10.45 -12.55
CA ASP A 111 0.12 11.00 -13.70
C ASP A 111 -1.40 10.76 -13.58
N ILE A 112 -2.16 11.84 -13.79
CA ILE A 112 -3.63 11.88 -13.79
C ILE A 112 -4.14 12.33 -15.17
N SER A 113 -3.24 12.53 -16.14
CA SER A 113 -3.64 12.92 -17.50
C SER A 113 -4.60 11.86 -18.09
N PRO A 114 -5.62 12.29 -18.85
CA PRO A 114 -6.51 11.36 -19.55
C PRO A 114 -5.68 10.41 -20.44
N GLY A 115 -5.88 9.10 -20.28
CA GLY A 115 -5.16 8.07 -21.06
C GLY A 115 -3.88 7.54 -20.40
N SER A 116 -3.36 8.15 -19.34
CA SER A 116 -2.22 7.61 -18.58
C SER A 116 -2.53 6.26 -17.89
N ARG A 117 -3.82 6.01 -17.62
CA ARG A 117 -4.32 4.78 -16.98
C ARG A 117 -5.38 4.14 -17.85
N CYS A 118 -5.19 2.86 -18.19
CA CYS A 118 -6.12 2.13 -19.06
C CYS A 118 -7.31 1.50 -18.32
N ALA A 119 -7.23 1.31 -17.01
CA ALA A 119 -8.28 0.61 -16.25
C ALA A 119 -9.42 1.56 -15.85
N LYS A 120 -10.65 1.25 -16.27
CA LYS A 120 -11.85 2.06 -15.99
C LYS A 120 -12.10 2.33 -14.51
N CYS A 121 -11.72 1.40 -13.63
CA CYS A 121 -11.90 1.56 -12.19
C CYS A 121 -11.24 2.82 -11.60
N TRP A 122 -10.25 3.42 -12.27
CA TRP A 122 -9.62 4.67 -11.83
C TRP A 122 -10.59 5.84 -11.76
N GLU A 123 -11.67 5.85 -12.54
CA GLU A 123 -12.73 6.87 -12.48
C GLU A 123 -13.41 6.95 -11.10
N GLY A 124 -13.40 5.84 -10.35
CA GLY A 124 -13.98 5.75 -9.01
C GLY A 124 -13.04 6.19 -7.87
N PHE A 125 -11.81 6.62 -8.17
CA PHE A 125 -10.81 6.92 -7.13
C PHE A 125 -9.99 8.18 -7.41
N HIS A 126 -9.60 8.84 -6.32
CA HIS A 126 -8.55 9.85 -6.30
C HIS A 126 -7.22 9.25 -5.85
N GLN A 127 -6.12 9.65 -6.51
CA GLN A 127 -4.78 9.36 -6.03
C GLN A 127 -4.49 10.24 -4.81
N VAL A 128 -3.99 9.65 -3.72
CA VAL A 128 -3.72 10.36 -2.47
C VAL A 128 -2.40 9.96 -1.86
N ALA A 129 -1.84 10.81 -0.99
CA ALA A 129 -0.75 10.43 -0.09
C ALA A 129 -1.08 10.86 1.33
N ASN A 130 -0.71 10.05 2.32
CA ASN A 130 -0.87 10.40 3.73
C ASN A 130 -0.01 11.63 4.07
N ALA A 131 -0.59 12.62 4.73
CA ALA A 131 0.05 13.90 5.00
C ALA A 131 1.25 13.78 5.96
N LYS A 132 1.29 12.75 6.82
CA LYS A 132 2.31 12.57 7.85
C LYS A 132 3.58 11.90 7.33
N ASP A 133 3.43 10.82 6.56
CA ASP A 133 4.57 9.99 6.12
C ASP A 133 4.74 9.96 4.60
N GLY A 134 3.76 10.46 3.84
CA GLY A 134 3.74 10.39 2.38
C GLY A 134 3.28 9.04 1.84
N LYS A 135 2.73 8.15 2.67
CA LYS A 135 2.32 6.82 2.21
C LYS A 135 1.26 6.95 1.11
N PRO A 136 1.51 6.41 -0.09
CA PRO A 136 0.62 6.52 -1.23
C PRO A 136 -0.63 5.65 -1.05
N GLY A 137 -1.76 6.14 -1.54
CA GLY A 137 -3.04 5.43 -1.53
C GLY A 137 -3.91 5.84 -2.71
N VAL A 138 -5.04 5.15 -2.82
CA VAL A 138 -6.16 5.56 -3.68
C VAL A 138 -7.42 5.64 -2.84
N MET A 139 -8.13 6.74 -2.93
CA MET A 139 -9.28 7.05 -2.10
C MET A 139 -10.56 6.95 -2.94
N CYS A 140 -11.49 6.13 -2.50
CA CYS A 140 -12.76 5.93 -3.20
C CYS A 140 -13.61 7.20 -3.19
N ASN A 141 -14.12 7.62 -4.35
CA ASN A 141 -14.93 8.83 -4.51
C ASN A 141 -16.31 8.71 -3.85
N HIS A 142 -16.74 7.49 -3.54
CA HIS A 142 -18.08 7.20 -3.03
C HIS A 142 -18.11 7.06 -1.50
N CYS A 143 -17.22 6.24 -0.95
CA CYS A 143 -17.23 5.90 0.47
C CYS A 143 -16.02 6.44 1.24
N CYS A 144 -15.14 7.20 0.58
CA CYS A 144 -13.90 7.77 1.13
C CYS A 144 -12.93 6.74 1.73
N THR A 145 -13.14 5.44 1.49
CA THR A 145 -12.20 4.40 1.93
C THR A 145 -10.89 4.54 1.17
N VAL A 146 -9.78 4.52 1.89
CA VAL A 146 -8.43 4.56 1.31
C VAL A 146 -7.89 3.14 1.18
N LEU A 147 -7.51 2.77 -0.04
CA LEU A 147 -6.83 1.52 -0.36
C LEU A 147 -5.34 1.79 -0.60
N ALA A 148 -4.52 0.74 -0.47
CA ALA A 148 -3.12 0.83 -0.86
C ALA A 148 -3.00 1.17 -2.35
N HIS A 149 -2.04 2.03 -2.69
CA HIS A 149 -1.83 2.43 -4.08
C HIS A 149 -1.35 1.21 -4.92
N PRO A 150 -1.91 0.93 -6.11
CA PRO A 150 -1.55 -0.25 -6.92
C PRO A 150 -0.05 -0.42 -7.19
N ALA A 151 0.67 0.70 -7.27
CA ALA A 151 2.13 0.71 -7.48
C ALA A 151 2.95 0.27 -6.26
N THR A 152 2.39 0.14 -5.04
CA THR A 152 3.18 -0.23 -3.85
C THR A 152 3.49 -1.72 -3.76
N ASN A 153 2.54 -2.56 -4.18
CA ASN A 153 2.57 -4.01 -3.96
C ASN A 153 2.43 -4.82 -5.25
N HIS A 154 2.58 -4.19 -6.42
CA HIS A 154 2.39 -4.83 -7.74
C HIS A 154 1.06 -5.57 -7.91
N THR A 155 0.04 -5.20 -7.13
CA THR A 155 -1.23 -5.95 -7.03
C THR A 155 -2.18 -5.64 -8.20
N GLY A 156 -1.81 -4.68 -9.06
CA GLY A 156 -2.69 -4.15 -10.09
C GLY A 156 -3.93 -3.46 -9.50
N THR A 157 -4.97 -3.28 -10.30
CA THR A 157 -6.18 -2.55 -9.91
C THR A 157 -7.32 -3.46 -9.43
N SER A 158 -7.09 -4.76 -9.31
CA SER A 158 -8.11 -5.75 -8.93
C SER A 158 -8.76 -5.44 -7.58
N THR A 159 -8.00 -4.95 -6.60
CA THR A 159 -8.52 -4.55 -5.28
C THR A 159 -9.45 -3.34 -5.38
N MET A 160 -9.14 -2.39 -6.27
CA MET A 160 -9.98 -1.22 -6.54
C MET A 160 -11.30 -1.64 -7.17
N GLN A 161 -11.25 -2.51 -8.18
CA GLN A 161 -12.45 -3.03 -8.84
C GLN A 161 -13.34 -3.80 -7.86
N LYS A 162 -12.77 -4.75 -7.11
CA LYS A 162 -13.49 -5.51 -6.07
C LYS A 162 -14.12 -4.59 -5.02
N HIS A 163 -13.47 -3.48 -4.69
CA HIS A 163 -14.02 -2.50 -3.77
C HIS A 163 -15.27 -1.82 -4.34
N LEU A 164 -15.23 -1.33 -5.59
CA LEU A 164 -16.39 -0.71 -6.26
C LEU A 164 -17.57 -1.69 -6.41
N ASP A 165 -17.27 -2.96 -6.63
CA ASP A 165 -18.29 -4.01 -6.72
C ASP A 165 -18.85 -4.45 -5.36
N GLY A 166 -18.17 -4.10 -4.27
CA GLY A 166 -18.53 -4.48 -2.92
C GLY A 166 -19.80 -3.78 -2.40
N PRO A 167 -20.66 -4.49 -1.66
CA PRO A 167 -21.92 -3.93 -1.15
C PRO A 167 -21.70 -2.72 -0.23
N ARG A 168 -20.62 -2.74 0.57
CA ARG A 168 -20.27 -1.63 1.48
C ARG A 168 -19.97 -0.32 0.75
N CYS A 169 -19.35 -0.39 -0.43
CA CYS A 169 -19.10 0.80 -1.25
C CYS A 169 -20.40 1.30 -1.88
N ARG A 170 -21.19 0.38 -2.47
CA ARG A 170 -22.45 0.70 -3.16
C ARG A 170 -23.54 1.25 -2.23
N GLN A 171 -23.62 0.77 -1.00
CA GLN A 171 -24.61 1.27 -0.02
C GLN A 171 -24.40 2.76 0.29
N ARG A 172 -23.14 3.21 0.43
CA ARG A 172 -22.84 4.63 0.69
C ARG A 172 -23.14 5.56 -0.50
N LEU A 173 -23.19 5.03 -1.72
CA LEU A 173 -23.70 5.79 -2.88
C LEU A 173 -25.19 6.10 -2.72
N LEU A 174 -25.97 5.11 -2.28
CA LEU A 174 -27.43 5.22 -2.13
C LEU A 174 -27.80 6.12 -0.96
N GLU A 175 -27.06 6.07 0.14
CA GLU A 175 -27.27 6.98 1.28
C GLU A 175 -27.09 8.46 0.91
N LYS A 176 -26.25 8.77 -0.08
CA LYS A 176 -26.06 10.14 -0.58
C LYS A 176 -27.15 10.56 -1.60
N GLY A 177 -27.85 9.59 -2.20
CA GLY A 177 -28.89 9.79 -3.21
C GLY A 177 -30.33 9.77 -2.67
N ASN A 178 -30.55 9.24 -1.48
CA ASN A 178 -31.90 9.14 -0.90
C ASN A 178 -32.18 10.34 0.01
N GLY A 179 -32.60 11.45 -0.61
CA GLY A 179 -33.27 12.56 0.08
C GLY A 179 -32.33 13.53 0.78
N SER A 180 -31.80 14.49 0.02
CA SER A 180 -31.42 15.77 0.62
C SER A 180 -32.61 16.27 1.44
N ILE A 181 -32.39 16.68 2.70
CA ILE A 181 -33.43 17.22 3.59
C ILE A 181 -34.25 18.31 2.88
N HIS A 182 -33.63 19.07 1.97
CA HIS A 182 -34.30 20.06 1.11
C HIS A 182 -35.40 19.48 0.22
N GLN A 183 -35.23 18.26 -0.30
CA GLN A 183 -36.18 17.61 -1.20
C GLN A 183 -37.39 17.06 -0.43
N LEU A 184 -37.17 16.59 0.80
CA LEU A 184 -38.26 16.21 1.72
C LEU A 184 -39.07 17.43 2.17
N LEU A 185 -38.42 18.56 2.43
CA LEU A 185 -39.10 19.81 2.80
C LEU A 185 -39.87 20.44 1.63
N SER A 186 -39.36 20.34 0.39
CA SER A 186 -40.02 20.89 -0.80
C SER A 186 -41.33 20.17 -1.15
N ASN A 187 -41.40 18.86 -0.89
CA ASN A 187 -42.61 18.07 -1.12
C ASN A 187 -43.69 18.32 -0.06
N ALA A 188 -43.31 18.68 1.17
CA ALA A 188 -44.24 19.02 2.25
C ALA A 188 -44.91 20.39 2.06
N VAL A 189 -44.25 21.33 1.37
CA VAL A 189 -44.80 22.68 1.11
C VAL A 189 -45.75 22.72 -0.09
N SER A 190 -45.68 21.74 -1.00
CA SER A 190 -46.48 21.71 -2.23
C SER A 190 -47.82 20.97 -2.09
N SER A 191 -48.22 20.60 -0.86
CA SER A 191 -49.45 19.87 -0.55
C SER A 191 -50.41 20.71 0.31
N ASN A 192 -50.75 21.93 -0.15
CA ASN A 192 -51.83 22.76 0.40
C ASN A 192 -52.62 23.40 -0.72
#